data_AF-A0A0M2SKY3-F1
#
_entry.id   AF-A0A0M2SKY3-F1
#
_cell.length_a   1.000
_cell.length_b   1.000
_cell.length_c   1.000
_cell.angle_alpha   90.00
_cell.angle_beta   90.00
_cell.angle_gamma   90.00
#
_symmetry.space_group_name_H-M   'P 1'
#
loop_
_entity.id
_entity.type
_entity.pdbx_description
1 polymer ?
#
loop_
_entity_poly.entity_id
_entity_poly.type
_entity_poly.pdbx_seq_one_letter_code
_entity_poly.pdbx_strand_id
1 'polypeptide(L)'
;MATNTKHLNPGLILTLALIALVRPFMSITGISEAIGKPVASITATAIISILWVAATVIRKETQPVLTLVAAGVAYAVFAVIISGVLSPILAGSLQGPLTSPFAIVSVLLTNIIWGLVTGSIAALLLNLRR
;
A
#
# COMPACT_ATOMS: atom_id res chain seq x y z
N MET A 1 -8.63 5.01 -36.09
CA MET A 1 -7.65 4.19 -35.35
C MET A 1 -7.96 4.35 -33.87
N ALA A 2 -8.77 3.46 -33.29
CA ALA A 2 -9.16 3.57 -31.89
C ALA A 2 -7.99 3.11 -31.01
N THR A 3 -7.31 4.04 -30.36
CA THR A 3 -6.36 3.72 -29.29
C THR A 3 -7.14 3.05 -28.17
N ASN A 4 -7.04 1.74 -28.07
CA ASN A 4 -7.61 0.94 -26.99
C ASN A 4 -6.81 1.26 -25.72
N THR A 5 -7.12 2.39 -25.09
CA THR A 5 -6.51 2.80 -23.84
C THR A 5 -7.02 1.85 -22.77
N LYS A 6 -6.22 0.85 -22.43
CA LYS A 6 -6.45 0.04 -21.23
C LYS A 6 -6.49 0.99 -20.03
N HIS A 7 -7.68 1.27 -19.54
CA HIS A 7 -7.88 2.17 -18.41
C HIS A 7 -7.55 1.43 -17.12
N LEU A 8 -6.79 2.09 -16.25
CA LEU A 8 -6.63 1.66 -14.86
C LEU A 8 -7.98 1.66 -14.17
N ASN A 9 -8.21 0.72 -13.26
CA ASN A 9 -9.41 0.68 -12.44
C ASN A 9 -9.19 1.48 -11.13
N PRO A 10 -9.65 2.74 -11.05
CA PRO A 10 -9.44 3.58 -9.87
C PRO A 10 -10.11 2.99 -8.62
N GLY A 11 -11.24 2.30 -8.77
CA GLY A 11 -11.93 1.65 -7.66
C GLY A 11 -11.11 0.52 -7.03
N LEU A 12 -10.41 -0.27 -7.86
CA LEU A 12 -9.50 -1.31 -7.37
C LEU A 12 -8.30 -0.70 -6.66
N ILE A 13 -7.66 0.32 -7.27
CA ILE A 13 -6.52 1.03 -6.67
C ILE A 13 -6.89 1.55 -5.27
N LEU A 14 -8.04 2.23 -5.16
CA LEU A 14 -8.51 2.80 -3.91
C LEU A 14 -8.79 1.71 -2.87
N THR A 15 -9.46 0.62 -3.27
CA THR A 15 -9.76 -0.50 -2.37
C THR A 15 -8.48 -1.13 -1.81
N LEU A 16 -7.49 -1.38 -2.67
CA LEU A 16 -6.21 -1.96 -2.27
C LEU A 16 -5.42 -1.04 -1.34
N ALA A 17 -5.41 0.26 -1.63
CA ALA A 17 -4.79 1.26 -0.77
C ALA A 17 -5.44 1.32 0.61
N LEU A 18 -6.77 1.28 0.67
CA LEU A 18 -7.52 1.27 1.94
C LEU A 18 -7.27 0.00 2.76
N ILE A 19 -7.19 -1.17 2.12
CA ILE A 19 -6.83 -2.42 2.80
C ILE A 19 -5.46 -2.32 3.48
N ALA A 20 -4.50 -1.64 2.84
CA ALA A 20 -3.16 -1.49 3.41
C ALA A 20 -3.12 -0.57 4.65
N LEU A 21 -4.14 0.27 4.87
CA LEU A 21 -4.25 1.13 6.06
C LEU A 21 -4.39 0.36 7.37
N VAL A 22 -4.74 -0.93 7.32
CA VAL A 22 -4.75 -1.80 8.51
C VAL A 22 -3.42 -1.72 9.26
N ARG A 23 -2.28 -1.60 8.55
CA ARG A 23 -0.96 -1.51 9.19
C ARG A 23 -0.78 -0.21 10.00
N PRO A 24 -1.03 1.00 9.47
CA PRO A 24 -1.10 2.23 10.25
C PRO A 24 -2.02 2.11 11.48
N PHE A 25 -3.22 1.55 11.32
CA PHE A 25 -4.15 1.38 12.44
C PHE A 25 -3.59 0.46 13.53
N MET A 26 -2.97 -0.66 13.17
CA MET A 26 -2.33 -1.57 14.13
C MET A 26 -1.16 -0.92 14.87
N SER A 27 -0.42 -0.01 14.24
CA SER A 27 0.67 0.72 14.87
C SER A 27 0.16 1.82 15.80
N ILE A 28 -0.93 2.49 15.45
CA ILE A 28 -1.49 3.60 16.22
C ILE A 28 -2.25 3.09 17.45
N THR A 29 -2.95 1.96 17.34
CA THR A 29 -3.79 1.39 18.41
C THR A 29 -3.01 0.58 19.46
N GLY A 30 -1.69 0.42 19.31
CA GLY A 30 -0.87 -0.35 20.25
C GLY A 30 -0.89 -1.87 20.03
N ILE A 31 -1.58 -2.36 18.99
CA ILE A 31 -1.66 -3.80 18.68
C ILE A 31 -0.27 -4.34 18.29
N SER A 32 0.54 -3.52 17.62
CA SER A 32 1.90 -3.89 17.21
C SER A 32 2.84 -4.10 18.41
N GLU A 33 2.62 -3.37 19.49
CA GLU A 33 3.35 -3.46 20.76
C GLU A 33 2.96 -4.74 21.51
N ALA A 34 1.68 -5.12 21.50
CA ALA A 34 1.17 -6.31 22.17
C ALA A 34 1.65 -7.62 21.52
N ILE A 35 1.81 -7.64 20.20
CA ILE A 35 2.23 -8.82 19.42
C ILE A 35 3.76 -8.91 19.26
N GLY A 36 4.47 -7.78 19.42
CA GLY A 36 5.90 -7.67 19.18
C GLY A 36 6.20 -7.02 17.80
N LYS A 37 6.95 -5.91 17.84
CA LYS A 37 7.13 -4.99 16.69
C LYS A 37 7.64 -5.63 15.38
N PRO A 38 8.67 -6.50 15.36
CA PRO A 38 9.13 -7.06 14.09
C PRO A 38 8.10 -8.04 13.50
N VAL A 39 7.51 -8.89 14.34
CA VAL A 39 6.55 -9.91 13.89
C VAL A 39 5.27 -9.26 13.36
N ALA A 40 4.69 -8.30 14.10
CA ALA A 40 3.47 -7.61 13.66
C ALA A 40 3.66 -6.90 12.31
N SER A 41 4.80 -6.21 12.14
CA SER A 41 5.13 -5.47 10.91
C SER A 41 5.31 -6.40 9.70
N ILE A 42 6.07 -7.49 9.86
CA ILE A 42 6.32 -8.46 8.79
C ILE A 42 5.02 -9.17 8.41
N THR A 43 4.25 -9.64 9.38
CA THR A 43 2.98 -10.35 9.15
C THR A 43 1.98 -9.45 8.43
N ALA A 44 1.80 -8.20 8.89
CA ALA A 44 0.91 -7.26 8.21
C ALA A 44 1.33 -7.01 6.75
N THR A 45 2.63 -6.84 6.51
CA THR A 45 3.17 -6.59 5.16
C THR A 45 2.97 -7.80 4.25
N ALA A 46 3.19 -9.02 4.77
CA ALA A 46 2.95 -10.25 4.04
C ALA A 46 1.47 -10.42 3.67
N ILE A 47 0.56 -10.22 4.62
CA ILE A 47 -0.90 -10.30 4.39
C ILE A 47 -1.34 -9.28 3.34
N ILE A 48 -0.92 -8.01 3.48
CA ILE A 48 -1.27 -6.96 2.51
C ILE A 48 -0.77 -7.32 1.11
N SER A 49 0.48 -7.80 1.00
CA SER A 49 1.06 -8.20 -0.29
C SER A 49 0.29 -9.36 -0.93
N ILE A 50 -0.08 -10.37 -0.15
CA ILE A 50 -0.90 -11.49 -0.62
C ILE A 50 -2.26 -10.99 -1.11
N LEU A 51 -2.93 -10.11 -0.35
CA LEU A 51 -4.23 -9.55 -0.73
C LEU A 51 -4.15 -8.73 -2.01
N TRP A 52 -3.12 -7.89 -2.16
CA TRP A 52 -2.87 -7.10 -3.37
C TRP A 52 -2.67 -7.98 -4.60
N VAL A 53 -1.78 -8.97 -4.49
CA VAL A 53 -1.50 -9.90 -5.59
C VAL A 53 -2.73 -10.75 -5.91
N ALA A 54 -3.38 -11.33 -4.91
CA ALA A 54 -4.56 -12.17 -5.10
C ALA A 54 -5.70 -11.38 -5.76
N ALA A 55 -6.03 -10.19 -5.26
CA ALA A 55 -7.10 -9.38 -5.81
C ALA A 55 -6.84 -8.98 -7.26
N THR A 56 -5.62 -8.56 -7.60
CA THR A 56 -5.26 -8.20 -8.98
C THR A 56 -5.29 -9.40 -9.94
N VAL A 57 -4.82 -10.57 -9.49
CA VAL A 57 -4.88 -11.81 -10.27
C VAL A 57 -6.32 -12.30 -10.46
N ILE A 58 -7.14 -12.31 -9.40
CA ILE A 58 -8.54 -12.73 -9.44
C ILE A 58 -9.36 -11.81 -10.36
N ARG A 59 -9.11 -10.50 -10.30
CA ARG A 59 -9.75 -9.50 -11.18
C ARG A 59 -9.22 -9.52 -12.61
N LYS A 60 -8.20 -10.35 -12.92
CA LYS A 60 -7.55 -10.43 -14.23
C LYS A 60 -7.12 -9.04 -14.73
N GLU A 61 -6.54 -8.25 -13.84
CA GLU A 61 -6.19 -6.86 -14.11
C GLU A 61 -5.27 -6.76 -15.34
N THR A 62 -5.57 -5.81 -16.23
CA THR A 62 -4.87 -5.69 -17.51
C THR A 62 -3.50 -5.06 -17.38
N GLN A 63 -3.30 -4.24 -16.34
CA GLN A 63 -2.06 -3.55 -16.00
C GLN A 63 -1.72 -3.75 -14.51
N PRO A 64 -1.37 -4.97 -14.08
CA PRO A 64 -1.19 -5.31 -12.66
C PRO A 64 -0.06 -4.50 -12.01
N VAL A 65 1.05 -4.28 -12.73
CA VAL A 65 2.19 -3.50 -12.22
C VAL A 65 1.78 -2.05 -11.93
N LEU A 66 1.20 -1.37 -12.92
CA LEU A 66 0.81 0.03 -12.76
C LEU A 66 -0.30 0.19 -11.71
N THR A 67 -1.21 -0.77 -11.61
CA THR A 67 -2.27 -0.81 -10.59
C THR A 67 -1.68 -0.92 -9.18
N LEU A 68 -0.73 -1.83 -8.94
CA LEU A 68 -0.15 -2.01 -7.61
C LEU A 68 0.84 -0.91 -7.23
N VAL A 69 1.54 -0.30 -8.19
CA VAL A 69 2.31 0.94 -7.95
C VAL A 69 1.38 2.08 -7.54
N ALA A 70 0.28 2.30 -8.28
CA ALA A 70 -0.68 3.33 -7.95
C ALA A 70 -1.35 3.09 -6.58
N ALA A 71 -1.64 1.83 -6.25
CA ALA A 71 -2.15 1.45 -4.93
C ALA A 71 -1.13 1.74 -3.82
N GLY A 72 0.15 1.43 -4.05
CA GLY A 72 1.25 1.77 -3.13
C GLY A 72 1.40 3.27 -2.90
N VAL A 73 1.35 4.07 -3.97
CA VAL A 73 1.38 5.53 -3.86
C VAL A 73 0.17 6.06 -3.10
N ALA A 74 -1.05 5.60 -3.43
CA ALA A 74 -2.27 6.02 -2.75
C ALA A 74 -2.23 5.66 -1.26
N TYR A 75 -1.80 4.45 -0.91
CA TYR A 75 -1.60 4.03 0.46
C TYR A 75 -0.58 4.92 1.18
N ALA A 76 0.57 5.21 0.56
CA ALA A 76 1.58 6.09 1.14
C ALA A 76 1.02 7.48 1.46
N VAL A 77 0.27 8.07 0.53
CA VAL A 77 -0.40 9.36 0.73
C VAL A 77 -1.38 9.29 1.91
N PHE A 78 -2.25 8.27 1.94
CA PHE A 78 -3.19 8.10 3.05
C PHE A 78 -2.49 7.88 4.38
N ALA A 79 -1.42 7.09 4.43
CA ALA A 79 -0.65 6.84 5.64
C ALA A 79 0.01 8.12 6.18
N VAL A 80 0.54 8.98 5.29
CA VAL A 80 1.11 10.29 5.67
C VAL A 80 0.02 11.20 6.23
N ILE A 81 -1.14 11.29 5.58
CA ILE A 81 -2.28 12.10 6.04
C ILE A 81 -2.78 11.61 7.41
N ILE A 82 -3.05 10.30 7.53
CA ILE A 82 -3.53 9.66 8.77
C ILE A 82 -2.53 9.89 9.90
N SER A 83 -1.24 9.65 9.66
CA SER A 83 -0.19 9.92 10.66
C SER A 83 -0.19 11.38 11.10
N GLY A 84 -0.29 12.31 10.15
CA GLY A 84 -0.30 13.74 10.41
C GLY A 84 -1.50 14.23 11.22
N VAL A 85 -2.66 13.59 11.05
CA VAL A 85 -3.90 13.95 11.76
C VAL A 85 -3.98 13.25 13.11
N LEU A 86 -3.65 11.96 13.18
CA LEU A 86 -3.80 11.17 14.41
C LEU A 86 -2.67 11.40 15.41
N SER A 87 -1.43 11.63 14.97
CA SER A 87 -0.32 11.76 15.91
C SER A 87 -0.43 12.97 16.83
N PRO A 88 -0.84 14.18 16.39
CA PRO A 88 -1.01 15.31 17.30
C PRO A 88 -2.13 15.08 18.30
N ILE A 89 -3.19 14.38 17.89
CA ILE A 89 -4.33 14.05 18.76
C ILE A 89 -3.93 13.06 19.85
N LEU A 90 -3.17 12.02 19.50
CA LEU A 90 -2.85 10.92 20.41
C LEU A 90 -1.57 11.17 21.22
N ALA A 91 -0.57 11.81 20.63
CA ALA A 91 0.77 11.97 21.21
C ALA A 91 1.12 13.42 21.56
N GLY A 92 0.18 14.37 21.39
CA GLY A 92 0.36 15.79 21.71
C GLY A 92 1.40 16.53 20.85
N SER A 93 1.96 15.85 19.85
CA SER A 93 3.02 16.36 18.98
C SER A 93 2.88 15.78 17.57
N LEU A 94 3.30 16.56 16.57
CA LEU A 94 3.36 16.07 15.20
C LEU A 94 4.50 15.04 15.09
N GLN A 95 4.17 13.84 14.63
CA GLN A 95 5.08 12.73 14.45
C GLN A 95 4.84 12.09 13.07
N GLY A 96 5.82 11.32 12.62
CA GLY A 96 5.76 10.64 11.33
C GLY A 96 6.23 11.51 10.17
N PRO A 97 5.93 11.12 8.91
CA PRO A 97 6.63 11.64 7.74
C PRO A 97 6.46 13.13 7.51
N LEU A 98 5.39 13.75 8.00
CA LEU A 98 5.17 15.20 7.87
C LEU A 98 6.20 16.04 8.63
N THR A 99 6.95 15.46 9.55
CA THR A 99 8.02 16.16 10.29
C THR A 99 9.26 16.45 9.43
N SER A 100 9.42 15.77 8.29
CA SER A 100 10.59 15.93 7.42
C SER A 100 10.25 15.61 5.97
N PRO A 101 10.52 16.52 5.00
CA PRO A 101 10.28 16.25 3.58
C PRO A 101 10.98 14.97 3.07
N PHE A 102 12.17 14.67 3.59
CA PHE A 102 12.90 13.45 3.24
C PHE A 102 12.17 12.19 3.70
N ALA A 103 11.45 12.24 4.82
CA ALA A 103 10.65 11.11 5.30
C ALA A 103 9.44 10.87 4.39
N ILE A 104 8.79 11.91 3.86
CA ILE A 104 7.70 11.78 2.88
C ILE A 104 8.21 11.08 1.62
N VAL A 105 9.34 11.54 1.07
CA VAL A 105 9.95 10.94 -0.12
C VAL A 105 10.33 9.48 0.13
N SER A 106 10.91 9.18 1.30
CA SER A 106 11.27 7.81 1.68
C SER A 106 10.04 6.89 1.74
N VAL A 107 8.93 7.34 2.34
CA VAL A 107 7.69 6.55 2.41
C VAL A 107 7.09 6.33 1.03
N LEU A 108 7.05 7.35 0.17
CA LEU A 108 6.57 7.22 -1.20
C LEU A 108 7.41 6.22 -2.00
N LEU A 109 8.74 6.38 -2.01
CA LEU A 109 9.65 5.50 -2.75
C LEU A 109 9.55 4.06 -2.28
N THR A 110 9.51 3.82 -0.97
CA THR A 110 9.37 2.48 -0.40
C THR A 110 8.10 1.80 -0.92
N ASN A 111 6.98 2.52 -0.94
CA ASN A 111 5.71 1.96 -1.40
C ASN A 111 5.61 1.83 -2.93
N ILE A 112 6.29 2.69 -3.70
CA ILE A 112 6.45 2.52 -5.15
C ILE A 112 7.22 1.23 -5.44
N ILE A 113 8.36 1.03 -4.77
CA ILE A 113 9.18 -0.18 -4.91
C ILE A 113 8.36 -1.42 -4.53
N TRP A 114 7.60 -1.36 -3.44
CA TRP A 114 6.77 -2.48 -3.02
C TRP A 114 5.63 -2.78 -3.98
N GLY A 115 4.99 -1.73 -4.51
CA GLY A 115 3.98 -1.83 -5.58
C GLY A 115 4.57 -2.43 -6.87
N LEU A 116 5.81 -2.09 -7.21
CA LEU A 116 6.52 -2.70 -8.35
C LEU A 116 6.79 -4.18 -8.12
N VAL A 117 7.26 -4.57 -6.93
CA VAL A 117 7.55 -5.97 -6.59
C VAL A 117 6.28 -6.81 -6.65
N THR A 118 5.23 -6.40 -5.92
CA THR A 118 3.95 -7.10 -5.88
C THR A 118 3.25 -7.09 -7.25
N GLY A 119 3.32 -5.97 -7.96
CA GLY A 119 2.89 -5.79 -9.35
C GLY A 119 3.52 -6.80 -10.31
N SER A 120 4.84 -6.98 -10.19
CA SER A 120 5.61 -7.91 -11.03
C SER A 120 5.23 -9.36 -10.73
N ILE A 121 5.06 -9.71 -9.44
CA ILE A 121 4.58 -11.03 -9.03
C ILE A 121 3.19 -11.31 -9.63
N ALA A 122 2.26 -10.36 -9.52
CA ALA A 122 0.92 -10.50 -10.10
C ALA A 122 0.95 -10.66 -11.63
N ALA A 123 1.81 -9.91 -12.32
CA ALA A 123 2.01 -10.03 -13.76
C ALA A 123 2.53 -11.42 -14.17
N LEU A 124 3.51 -11.94 -13.44
CA LEU A 124 4.04 -13.29 -13.67
C LEU A 124 2.95 -14.35 -13.48
N LEU A 125 2.19 -14.28 -12.38
CA LEU A 125 1.10 -15.22 -12.11
C LEU A 125 -0.02 -15.18 -13.16
N LEU A 126 -0.35 -14.00 -13.67
CA LEU A 126 -1.34 -13.84 -14.74
C LEU A 126 -0.84 -14.41 -16.07
N ASN A 127 0.45 -14.27 -16.37
CA ASN A 127 1.05 -14.85 -17.57
C ASN A 127 1.11 -16.38 -17.49
N LEU A 128 1.40 -16.96 -16.31
CA LEU A 128 1.42 -18.42 -16.10
C LEU A 128 0.03 -19.07 -16.18
N ARG A 129 -1.05 -18.29 -16.06
CA ARG A 129 -2.44 -18.76 -16.17
C ARG A 129 -3.03 -18.66 -17.58
N ARG A 130 -2.30 -18.10 -18.54
CA ARG A 130 -2.69 -18.04 -19.95
C ARG A 130 -2.23 -19.29 -20.68
#